data_AF-A0ABD0QLG6-F1
#
_entry.id   AF-A0ABD0QLG6-F1
#
_cell.length_a   1.000
_cell.length_b   1.000
_cell.length_c   1.000
_cell.angle_alpha   90.00
_cell.angle_beta   90.00
_cell.angle_gamma   90.00
#
_symmetry.space_group_name_H-M   'P 1'
#
loop_
_entity.id
_entity.type
_entity.pdbx_description
1 polymer ?
#
loop_
_entity_poly.entity_id
_entity_poly.type
_entity_poly.pdbx_seq_one_letter_code
_entity_poly.pdbx_strand_id
1 'polypeptide(L)'
;QEPDGKMYVKYQVLGKNHVAVPTHFFKVVILEKPRGDVELRSYVMPNMPVDEKIPLERFLVPIESIERASGLLFVPNIMKRTSSLKAITAG
;
A
#
# COMPACT_ATOMS: atom_id res chain seq x y z
N GLN A 1 2.43 -7.53 18.49
CA GLN A 1 1.91 -8.64 19.30
C GLN A 1 1.71 -8.10 20.70
N GLU A 2 0.52 -8.20 21.25
CA GLU A 2 0.22 -7.70 22.59
C GLU A 2 0.82 -8.64 23.66
N PRO A 3 0.91 -8.24 24.94
CA PRO A 3 1.47 -9.06 26.01
C PRO A 3 0.79 -10.43 26.19
N ASP A 4 -0.44 -10.58 25.68
CA ASP A 4 -1.22 -11.82 25.67
C ASP A 4 -0.92 -12.74 24.47
N GLY A 5 0.05 -12.36 23.62
CA GLY A 5 0.45 -13.12 22.43
C GLY A 5 -0.51 -12.97 21.24
N LYS A 6 -1.63 -12.25 21.39
CA LYS A 6 -2.65 -12.11 20.35
C LYS A 6 -2.37 -10.89 19.46
N MET A 7 -2.97 -10.92 18.28
CA MET A 7 -2.87 -9.88 17.27
C MET A 7 -4.21 -9.14 17.20
N TYR A 8 -4.16 -7.82 17.32
CA TYR A 8 -5.33 -6.96 17.30
C TYR A 8 -5.16 -5.84 16.28
N VAL A 9 -6.28 -5.44 15.69
CA VAL A 9 -6.36 -4.17 14.95
C VAL A 9 -6.97 -3.14 15.90
N LYS A 10 -6.21 -2.09 16.18
CA LYS A 10 -6.64 -0.95 17.02
C LYS A 10 -6.43 0.34 16.23
N TYR A 11 -7.43 1.20 16.20
CA TYR A 11 -7.35 2.52 15.59
C TYR A 11 -8.22 3.51 16.35
N GLN A 12 -7.82 4.78 16.34
CA GLN A 12 -8.61 5.86 16.93
C GLN A 12 -9.82 6.16 16.04
N VAL A 13 -10.91 6.61 16.66
CA VAL A 13 -12.04 7.25 15.98
C VAL A 13 -12.21 8.68 16.47
N LEU A 14 -12.61 9.59 15.57
CA LEU A 14 -12.73 11.02 15.86
C LEU A 14 -14.18 11.52 15.80
N GLY A 15 -14.51 12.41 16.74
CA GLY A 15 -15.78 13.13 16.78
C GLY A 15 -17.01 12.24 16.99
N LYS A 16 -18.20 12.85 16.91
CA LYS A 16 -19.49 12.17 17.12
C LYS A 16 -19.81 11.11 16.04
N ASN A 17 -19.18 11.24 14.88
CA ASN A 17 -19.41 10.36 13.74
C ASN A 17 -18.43 9.19 13.70
N HIS A 18 -17.56 9.05 14.71
CA HIS A 18 -16.56 7.99 14.81
C HIS A 18 -15.71 7.83 13.53
N VAL A 19 -15.19 8.94 13.00
CA VAL A 19 -14.35 8.92 11.79
C VAL A 19 -13.07 8.14 12.11
N ALA A 20 -12.86 7.01 11.43
CA ALA A 20 -11.71 6.15 11.67
C ALA A 20 -10.40 6.82 11.23
N VAL A 21 -9.39 6.76 12.09
CA VAL A 21 -8.03 7.23 11.81
C VAL A 21 -7.21 6.02 11.33
N PRO A 22 -6.77 5.98 10.06
CA PRO A 22 -5.98 4.86 9.55
C PRO A 22 -4.66 4.73 10.32
N THR A 23 -4.18 3.50 10.52
CA THR A 23 -2.85 3.27 11.12
C THR A 23 -1.74 3.45 10.09
N HIS A 24 -2.03 3.14 8.83
CA HIS A 24 -1.15 3.30 7.67
C HIS A 24 -1.98 3.75 6.47
N PHE A 25 -1.31 4.40 5.53
CA PHE A 25 -1.83 4.67 4.20
C PHE A 25 -1.04 3.88 3.17
N PHE A 26 -1.68 3.56 2.06
CA PHE A 26 -1.00 2.99 0.90
C PHE A 26 -1.24 3.83 -0.35
N LYS A 27 -0.30 3.75 -1.30
CA LYS A 27 -0.44 4.33 -2.63
C LYS A 27 0.11 3.35 -3.66
N VAL A 28 -0.74 2.91 -4.58
CA VAL A 28 -0.36 2.10 -5.73
C VAL A 28 -0.31 3.03 -6.95
N VAL A 29 0.86 3.13 -7.57
CA VAL A 29 1.12 3.94 -8.75
C VAL A 29 1.23 3.02 -9.96
N ILE A 30 0.35 3.24 -10.94
CA ILE A 30 0.31 2.53 -12.21
C ILE A 30 0.91 3.45 -13.27
N LEU A 31 2.01 3.04 -13.88
CA LEU A 31 2.75 3.82 -14.88
C LEU A 31 2.65 3.12 -16.23
N GLU A 32 1.87 3.70 -17.14
CA GLU A 32 1.78 3.22 -18.52
C GLU A 32 2.91 3.83 -19.36
N LYS A 33 3.73 2.97 -19.98
CA LYS A 33 4.80 3.39 -20.89
C LYS A 33 4.27 3.47 -22.32
N PRO A 34 4.87 4.29 -23.21
CA PRO A 34 4.42 4.42 -24.60
C PRO A 34 4.34 3.12 -25.41
N ARG A 35 5.06 2.06 -24.99
CA ARG A 35 5.06 0.74 -25.63
C ARG A 35 3.98 -0.22 -25.10
N GLY A 36 3.12 0.24 -24.19
CA GLY A 36 2.08 -0.56 -23.56
C GLY A 36 2.53 -1.32 -22.30
N ASP A 37 3.82 -1.28 -21.96
CA ASP A 37 4.33 -1.83 -20.71
C ASP A 37 3.79 -1.04 -19.52
N VAL A 38 3.33 -1.75 -18.48
CA VAL A 38 2.90 -1.15 -17.23
C VAL A 38 3.93 -1.41 -16.14
N GLU A 39 4.35 -0.35 -15.46
CA GLU A 39 5.17 -0.44 -14.24
C GLU A 39 4.30 -0.14 -13.02
N LEU A 40 4.38 -1.00 -12.00
CA LEU A 40 3.70 -0.81 -10.73
C LEU A 40 4.67 -0.47 -9.62
N ARG A 41 4.32 0.54 -8.83
CA ARG A 41 5.02 0.89 -7.59
C ARG A 41 4.01 0.99 -6.46
N SER A 42 4.29 0.30 -5.37
CA SER A 42 3.37 0.13 -4.25
C SER A 42 4.04 0.62 -2.97
N TYR A 43 3.43 1.60 -2.31
CA TYR A 43 3.99 2.24 -1.13
C TYR A 43 3.05 2.05 0.06
N VAL A 44 3.62 1.86 1.25
CA VAL A 44 2.90 1.89 2.53
C VAL A 44 3.65 2.80 3.51
N MET A 45 2.94 3.74 4.12
CA MET A 45 3.51 4.70 5.07
C MET A 45 2.66 4.72 6.36
N PRO A 46 3.28 4.74 7.55
CA PRO A 46 2.53 4.85 8.80
C PRO A 46 1.89 6.22 8.94
N ASN A 47 0.72 6.30 9.57
CA ASN A 47 0.04 7.56 9.89
C ASN A 47 0.64 8.21 11.15
N MET A 48 1.91 8.59 11.04
CA MET A 48 2.70 9.26 12.07
C MET A 48 3.71 10.20 11.40
N PRO A 49 4.37 11.10 12.13
CA PRO A 49 5.46 11.88 11.58
C PRO A 49 6.55 10.98 10.98
N VAL A 50 6.89 11.22 9.72
CA VAL A 50 7.96 10.54 8.98
C VAL A 50 8.98 11.59 8.56
N ASP A 51 10.27 11.30 8.75
CA ASP A 51 11.35 12.19 8.31
C ASP A 51 11.39 12.26 6.77
N GLU A 52 11.27 13.48 6.23
CA GLU A 52 11.31 13.76 4.79
C GLU A 52 12.63 13.37 4.12
N LYS A 53 13.71 13.21 4.92
CA LYS A 53 15.01 12.75 4.41
C LYS A 53 15.04 11.25 4.11
N ILE A 54 14.06 10.48 4.56
CA ILE A 54 13.97 9.04 4.27
C ILE A 54 13.60 8.87 2.79
N PRO A 55 14.42 8.17 1.98
CA PRO A 55 14.11 7.94 0.57
C PRO A 55 12.79 7.19 0.41
N LEU A 56 11.97 7.58 -0.58
CA LEU A 56 10.64 6.98 -0.81
C LEU A 56 10.71 5.47 -1.08
N GLU A 57 11.83 4.99 -1.61
CA GLU A 57 12.10 3.58 -1.89
C GLU A 57 12.04 2.72 -0.63
N ARG A 58 12.28 3.30 0.56
CA ARG A 58 12.15 2.60 1.84
C ARG A 58 10.72 2.21 2.19
N PHE A 59 9.74 2.85 1.57
CA PHE A 59 8.32 2.57 1.78
C PHE A 59 7.74 1.64 0.71
N LEU A 60 8.57 1.16 -0.24
CA LEU A 60 8.13 0.19 -1.24
C LEU A 60 7.79 -1.14 -0.58
N VAL A 61 6.64 -1.69 -0.97
CA VAL A 61 6.18 -3.01 -0.54
C VAL A 61 5.71 -3.83 -1.75
N PRO A 62 5.71 -5.17 -1.65
CA PRO A 62 5.03 -6.00 -2.65
C PRO A 62 3.54 -5.63 -2.76
N ILE A 63 3.00 -5.56 -3.98
CA ILE A 63 1.58 -5.22 -4.20
C ILE A 63 0.65 -6.21 -3.49
N GLU A 64 1.06 -7.48 -3.42
CA GLU A 64 0.33 -8.57 -2.79
C GLU A 64 0.12 -8.33 -1.29
N SER A 65 1.04 -7.60 -0.65
CA SER A 65 0.92 -7.24 0.77
C SER A 65 -0.21 -6.22 1.00
N ILE A 66 -0.36 -5.25 0.09
CA ILE A 66 -1.46 -4.28 0.11
C ILE A 66 -2.77 -4.99 -0.19
N GLU A 67 -2.82 -5.84 -1.22
CA GLU A 67 -4.02 -6.61 -1.57
C GLU A 67 -4.51 -7.45 -0.38
N ARG A 68 -3.59 -8.17 0.28
CA ARG A 68 -3.89 -8.98 1.47
C ARG A 68 -4.39 -8.16 2.65
N ALA A 69 -3.80 -6.99 2.91
CA ALA A 69 -4.14 -6.16 4.06
C ALA A 69 -5.42 -5.32 3.85
N SER A 70 -5.68 -4.89 2.61
CA SER A 70 -6.81 -4.01 2.27
C SER A 70 -8.05 -4.76 1.78
N GLY A 71 -7.90 -6.01 1.34
CA GLY A 71 -8.99 -6.76 0.69
C GLY A 71 -9.29 -6.28 -0.74
N LEU A 72 -8.40 -5.48 -1.34
CA LEU A 72 -8.53 -4.99 -2.72
C LEU A 72 -7.73 -5.88 -3.69
N LEU A 73 -8.08 -5.83 -4.98
CA LEU A 73 -7.37 -6.50 -6.06
C LEU A 73 -6.99 -5.48 -7.15
N PHE A 74 -5.70 -5.29 -7.39
CA PHE A 74 -5.15 -4.37 -8.38
C PHE A 74 -4.64 -5.13 -9.61
N VAL A 75 -3.77 -6.14 -9.43
CA VAL A 75 -3.09 -6.83 -10.54
C VAL A 75 -4.07 -7.47 -11.53
N PRO A 76 -5.11 -8.23 -11.09
CA PRO A 76 -6.07 -8.83 -12.02
C PRO A 76 -6.83 -7.80 -12.84
N ASN A 77 -7.06 -6.60 -12.29
CA ASN A 77 -7.78 -5.53 -12.98
C ASN A 77 -6.90 -4.82 -14.01
N ILE A 78 -5.59 -4.78 -13.78
CA ILE A 78 -4.61 -4.19 -14.68
C ILE A 78 -4.29 -5.12 -15.85
N MET A 79 -4.09 -6.42 -15.58
CA MET A 79 -3.81 -7.42 -16.63
C MET A 79 -4.96 -7.61 -17.63
N LYS A 80 -6.19 -7.19 -17.31
CA LYS A 80 -7.29 -7.13 -18.29
C LYS A 80 -7.04 -6.10 -19.40
N ARG A 81 -6.16 -5.11 -19.16
CA ARG A 81 -5.91 -3.96 -20.05
C ARG A 81 -4.52 -3.96 -20.67
N THR A 82 -3.58 -4.76 -20.17
CA THR A 82 -2.21 -4.87 -20.69
C THR A 82 -1.69 -6.29 -20.63
N SER A 83 -0.80 -6.66 -21.55
CA SER A 83 -0.11 -7.96 -21.60
C SER A 83 1.27 -7.95 -20.93
N SER A 84 1.78 -6.78 -20.50
CA SER A 84 3.14 -6.63 -19.94
C SER A 84 3.11 -5.80 -18.66
N LEU A 85 3.50 -6.43 -17.53
CA LEU A 85 3.47 -5.83 -16.20
C LEU A 85 4.79 -6.06 -15.46
N LYS A 86 5.39 -4.97 -14.96
CA LYS A 86 6.58 -4.99 -14.11
C LYS A 86 6.26 -4.39 -12.75
N ALA A 87 6.21 -5.21 -11.71
CA ALA A 87 6.12 -4.72 -10.33
C ALA A 87 7.51 -4.37 -9.79
N ILE A 88 7.63 -3.19 -9.18
CA ILE A 88 8.83 -2.76 -8.46
C ILE A 88 8.59 -2.98 -6.97
N THR A 89 9.47 -3.78 -6.36
CA THR A 89 9.50 -4.03 -4.92
C THR A 89 10.78 -3.46 -4.33
N ALA A 90 10.78 -3.20 -3.02
CA ALA A 90 12.05 -3.00 -2.31
C ALA A 90 12.92 -4.25 -2.50
N GLY A 91 14.21 -4.05 -2.76
CA GLY A 91 15.23 -5.11 -2.79
C GLY A 91 15.70 -5.49 -1.41
#